data_AF-A0A6M0IRM7-F1
#
_entry.id   AF-A0A6M0IRM7-F1
#
_cell.length_a   1.000
_cell.length_b   1.000
_cell.length_c   1.000
_cell.angle_alpha   90.00
_cell.angle_beta   90.00
_cell.angle_gamma   90.00
#
_symmetry.space_group_name_H-M   'P 1'
#
loop_
_entity.id
_entity.type
_entity.pdbx_description
1 polymer ?
#
loop_
_entity_poly.entity_id
_entity_poly.type
_entity_poly.pdbx_seq_one_letter_code
_entity_poly.pdbx_strand_id
1 'polypeptide(L)'
;MTILEQVKNLFGFTSAQPNAPIKSPEQTDSSIIAPKPLPAGPPPAAQRRDQILRFIVGKLRAYQNEPLTTPVTLQLSVVFASAEEEEVYRVALWASQPKKFQDELNRQLADNYINLPRNWQFTYSLLADELPTDCTYRDGNLGLTVIDQTKPAGAPIRAKLIALVGQTEQADYVLDPAQKTSFCIGRGHSTQTSSGRVRTNDIVFLNDDDAGFDPQRGVGNGAVSRSHATIRYDEAQQRYTLLVDQGGLPASGNKTKILHPDNSIERADISGMGYPLVDGDQVELGGEVTLLFEIMK
;
A
#
# COMPACT_ATOMS: atom_id res chain seq x y z
N MET A 1 -57.86 38.97 15.89
CA MET A 1 -56.55 38.67 15.31
C MET A 1 -55.56 38.46 16.42
N THR A 2 -55.17 37.20 16.63
CA THR A 2 -54.44 36.78 17.82
C THR A 2 -53.47 35.67 17.44
N ILE A 3 -52.26 35.77 18.01
CA ILE A 3 -51.01 35.05 17.72
C ILE A 3 -51.14 33.51 17.77
N LEU A 4 -52.30 32.97 18.17
CA LEU A 4 -52.58 31.53 18.24
C LEU A 4 -52.92 30.88 16.89
N GLU A 5 -53.30 31.63 15.85
CA GLU A 5 -53.64 31.03 14.53
C GLU A 5 -52.40 30.78 13.65
N GLN A 6 -51.28 31.45 13.90
CA GLN A 6 -50.05 31.26 13.11
C GLN A 6 -49.21 30.05 13.54
N VAL A 7 -49.53 29.41 14.67
CA VAL A 7 -48.75 28.25 15.18
C VAL A 7 -49.40 26.90 14.82
N LYS A 8 -50.67 26.88 14.37
CA LYS A 8 -51.35 25.64 13.98
C LYS A 8 -51.08 25.18 12.53
N ASN A 9 -50.54 26.04 11.67
CA ASN A 9 -50.14 25.67 10.31
C ASN A 9 -48.71 25.12 10.20
N LEU A 10 -47.97 25.01 11.31
CA LEU A 10 -46.60 24.48 11.34
C LEU A 10 -46.49 23.03 11.83
N PHE A 11 -47.55 22.41 12.34
CA PHE A 11 -47.55 21.02 12.83
C PHE A 11 -48.83 20.31 12.40
N GLY A 12 -48.77 19.64 11.24
CA GLY A 12 -49.90 19.03 10.56
C GLY A 12 -50.68 17.98 11.36
N PHE A 13 -51.86 18.39 11.84
CA PHE A 13 -52.96 17.56 12.34
C PHE A 13 -54.23 18.45 12.24
N THR A 14 -55.41 18.11 11.73
CA THR A 14 -56.13 16.95 11.16
C THR A 14 -57.36 17.57 10.44
N SER A 15 -58.09 16.92 9.51
CA SER A 15 -59.24 16.05 9.81
C SER A 15 -60.07 15.83 8.53
N ALA A 16 -60.84 14.75 8.51
CA ALA A 16 -61.45 14.14 7.32
C ALA A 16 -62.91 14.59 7.03
N GLN A 17 -63.23 14.60 5.71
CA GLN A 17 -64.51 14.24 5.03
C GLN A 17 -65.78 15.14 5.18
N PRO A 18 -66.86 15.02 4.33
CA PRO A 18 -67.14 14.10 3.19
C PRO A 18 -67.90 14.67 1.92
N ASN A 19 -68.00 13.80 0.88
CA ASN A 19 -69.04 13.65 -0.19
C ASN A 19 -69.13 14.66 -1.36
N ALA A 20 -69.44 14.36 -2.62
CA ALA A 20 -69.57 13.23 -3.60
C ALA A 20 -70.17 13.87 -4.91
N PRO A 21 -70.53 13.22 -6.06
CA PRO A 21 -70.16 11.91 -6.66
C PRO A 21 -69.95 11.91 -8.23
N ILE A 22 -69.45 10.77 -8.76
CA ILE A 22 -69.57 10.13 -10.12
C ILE A 22 -69.09 10.84 -11.43
N LYS A 23 -68.15 10.20 -12.16
CA LYS A 23 -68.32 9.54 -13.50
C LYS A 23 -66.99 9.06 -14.10
N SER A 24 -66.89 7.74 -14.32
CA SER A 24 -65.95 7.10 -15.27
C SER A 24 -66.46 7.32 -16.70
N PRO A 25 -65.63 7.24 -17.77
CA PRO A 25 -65.06 5.96 -18.21
C PRO A 25 -63.64 6.03 -18.82
N GLU A 26 -63.17 4.84 -19.18
CA GLU A 26 -62.17 4.49 -20.21
C GLU A 26 -60.69 4.33 -19.82
N GLN A 27 -60.26 3.10 -20.12
CA GLN A 27 -58.93 2.54 -20.03
C GLN A 27 -57.97 3.23 -20.98
N THR A 28 -56.73 3.40 -20.54
CA THR A 28 -55.60 3.18 -21.43
C THR A 28 -54.45 2.63 -20.59
N ASP A 29 -54.04 1.42 -20.96
CA ASP A 29 -52.87 0.72 -20.45
C ASP A 29 -51.65 1.64 -20.49
N SER A 30 -51.00 1.79 -19.35
CA SER A 30 -49.61 2.22 -19.26
C SER A 30 -49.04 1.63 -17.99
N SER A 31 -48.60 0.38 -18.08
CA SER A 31 -47.73 -0.23 -17.07
C SER A 31 -46.44 0.61 -17.00
N ILE A 32 -46.36 1.48 -16.01
CA ILE A 32 -45.10 2.16 -15.67
C ILE A 32 -44.19 1.08 -15.07
N ILE A 33 -43.37 0.47 -15.92
CA ILE A 33 -42.24 -0.36 -15.49
C ILE A 33 -41.26 0.61 -14.83
N ALA A 34 -41.18 0.55 -13.50
CA ALA A 34 -40.15 1.26 -12.75
C ALA A 34 -38.77 0.90 -13.33
N PRO A 35 -37.88 1.88 -13.59
CA PRO A 35 -36.54 1.59 -14.08
C PRO A 35 -35.81 0.76 -13.01
N LYS A 36 -35.26 -0.39 -13.42
CA LYS A 36 -34.35 -1.19 -12.60
C LYS A 36 -33.24 -0.26 -12.05
N PRO A 37 -32.85 -0.39 -10.76
CA PRO A 37 -31.74 0.38 -10.23
C PRO A 37 -30.50 0.08 -11.06
N LEU A 38 -29.83 1.14 -11.50
CA LEU A 38 -28.48 1.06 -12.05
C LEU A 38 -27.57 0.32 -11.06
N PRO A 39 -26.60 -0.49 -11.53
CA PRO A 39 -25.71 -1.23 -10.65
C PRO A 39 -25.03 -0.24 -9.70
N ALA A 40 -25.20 -0.49 -8.40
CA ALA A 40 -24.57 0.31 -7.35
C ALA A 40 -23.05 0.30 -7.61
N GLY A 41 -22.44 1.48 -7.60
CA GLY A 41 -20.98 1.60 -7.64
C GLY A 41 -20.32 0.79 -6.52
N PRO A 42 -18.99 0.62 -6.56
CA PRO A 42 -18.26 -0.16 -5.56
C PRO A 42 -18.64 0.29 -4.13
N PRO A 43 -18.76 -0.66 -3.17
CA PRO A 43 -19.22 -0.31 -1.83
C PRO A 43 -18.30 0.75 -1.21
N PRO A 44 -18.82 1.65 -0.37
CA PRO A 44 -18.01 2.68 0.26
C PRO A 44 -16.79 2.12 0.99
N ALA A 45 -15.68 2.85 0.98
CA ALA A 45 -14.42 2.41 1.62
C ALA A 45 -14.58 2.01 3.10
N ALA A 46 -15.52 2.63 3.83
CA ALA A 46 -15.85 2.22 5.20
C ALA A 46 -16.43 0.80 5.27
N GLN A 47 -17.35 0.46 4.37
CA GLN A 47 -17.94 -0.88 4.30
C GLN A 47 -16.91 -1.93 3.87
N ARG A 48 -16.02 -1.59 2.93
CA ARG A 48 -14.89 -2.46 2.54
C ARG A 48 -13.94 -2.69 3.71
N ARG A 49 -13.61 -1.65 4.48
CA ARG A 49 -12.80 -1.77 5.70
C ARG A 49 -13.44 -2.72 6.70
N ASP A 50 -14.74 -2.55 6.97
CA ASP A 50 -15.47 -3.44 7.89
C ASP A 50 -15.49 -4.89 7.40
N GLN A 51 -15.64 -5.11 6.08
CA GLN A 51 -15.56 -6.43 5.46
C GLN A 51 -14.19 -7.08 5.69
N ILE A 52 -13.10 -6.33 5.44
CA ILE A 52 -11.72 -6.81 5.63
C ILE A 52 -11.48 -7.15 7.11
N LEU A 53 -11.85 -6.25 8.03
CA LEU A 53 -11.67 -6.45 9.47
C LEU A 53 -12.42 -7.70 9.94
N ARG A 54 -13.68 -7.87 9.54
CA ARG A 54 -14.47 -9.08 9.88
C ARG A 54 -13.85 -10.34 9.31
N PHE A 55 -13.36 -10.30 8.07
CA PHE A 55 -12.67 -11.44 7.47
C PHE A 55 -11.43 -11.83 8.28
N ILE A 56 -10.51 -10.88 8.53
CA ILE A 56 -9.26 -11.15 9.26
C ILE A 56 -9.57 -11.67 10.67
N VAL A 57 -10.39 -10.95 11.43
CA VAL A 57 -10.75 -11.33 12.81
C VAL A 57 -11.44 -12.71 12.82
N GLY A 58 -12.37 -12.95 11.90
CA GLY A 58 -13.10 -14.21 11.80
C GLY A 58 -12.18 -15.40 11.55
N LYS A 59 -11.16 -15.26 10.69
CA LYS A 59 -10.17 -16.32 10.44
C LYS A 59 -9.20 -16.48 11.61
N LEU A 60 -8.81 -15.38 12.26
CA LEU A 60 -7.86 -15.44 13.38
C LEU A 60 -8.42 -15.98 14.69
N ARG A 61 -9.74 -16.19 14.80
CA ARG A 61 -10.34 -16.86 15.96
C ARG A 61 -9.75 -18.25 16.23
N ALA A 62 -9.24 -18.93 15.20
CA ALA A 62 -8.56 -20.22 15.38
C ALA A 62 -7.33 -20.13 16.30
N TYR A 63 -6.70 -18.96 16.42
CA TYR A 63 -5.46 -18.75 17.17
C TYR A 63 -5.67 -18.18 18.57
N GLN A 64 -6.92 -18.00 19.02
CA GLN A 64 -7.25 -17.35 20.29
C GLN A 64 -6.57 -18.00 21.52
N ASN A 65 -6.33 -19.32 21.47
CA ASN A 65 -5.79 -20.11 22.58
C ASN A 65 -4.55 -20.93 22.19
N GLU A 66 -3.90 -20.65 21.05
CA GLU A 66 -2.78 -21.44 20.56
C GLU A 66 -1.45 -20.65 20.60
N PRO A 67 -0.70 -20.67 21.72
CA PRO A 67 0.53 -19.88 21.85
C PRO A 67 1.66 -20.35 20.92
N LEU A 68 1.70 -21.64 20.54
CA LEU A 68 2.76 -22.22 19.73
C LEU A 68 2.63 -21.91 18.22
N THR A 69 1.41 -21.64 17.75
CA THR A 69 1.09 -21.31 16.35
C THR A 69 0.69 -19.85 16.20
N THR A 70 1.01 -19.01 17.21
CA THR A 70 0.57 -17.61 17.21
C THR A 70 1.12 -16.90 15.97
N PRO A 71 0.26 -16.24 15.17
CA PRO A 71 0.69 -15.48 14.01
C PRO A 71 1.73 -14.41 14.36
N VAL A 72 2.85 -14.40 13.65
CA VAL A 72 3.84 -13.31 13.70
C VAL A 72 3.61 -12.35 12.55
N THR A 73 3.18 -12.84 11.39
CA THR A 73 2.90 -12.01 10.22
C THR A 73 1.55 -12.36 9.63
N LEU A 74 0.79 -11.30 9.33
CA LEU A 74 -0.44 -11.36 8.57
C LEU A 74 -0.25 -10.61 7.25
N GLN A 75 -0.42 -11.31 6.14
CA GLN A 75 -0.39 -10.71 4.81
C GLN A 75 -1.77 -10.82 4.16
N LEU A 76 -2.41 -9.67 3.95
CA LEU A 76 -3.68 -9.55 3.25
C LEU A 76 -3.44 -9.36 1.74
N SER A 77 -3.93 -10.29 0.93
CA SER A 77 -3.98 -10.11 -0.52
C SER A 77 -5.41 -9.78 -0.94
N VAL A 78 -5.59 -8.76 -1.76
CA VAL A 78 -6.91 -8.34 -2.27
C VAL A 78 -6.87 -8.29 -3.78
N VAL A 79 -7.75 -9.04 -4.43
CA VAL A 79 -7.97 -8.93 -5.87
C VAL A 79 -9.01 -7.85 -6.15
N PHE A 80 -8.75 -6.97 -7.11
CA PHE A 80 -9.67 -5.92 -7.53
C PHE A 80 -10.02 -6.07 -9.02
N ALA A 81 -11.25 -5.70 -9.39
CA ALA A 81 -11.73 -5.82 -10.77
C ALA A 81 -11.54 -4.54 -11.61
N SER A 82 -11.28 -3.40 -10.97
CA SER A 82 -11.14 -2.10 -11.64
C SER A 82 -10.28 -1.12 -10.83
N ALA A 83 -9.74 -0.10 -11.49
CA ALA A 83 -8.97 0.97 -10.84
C ALA A 83 -9.80 1.75 -9.79
N GLU A 84 -11.11 1.90 -10.01
CA GLU A 84 -12.00 2.52 -9.01
C GLU A 84 -12.08 1.67 -7.73
N GLU A 85 -12.15 0.35 -7.86
CA GLU A 85 -12.16 -0.56 -6.73
C GLU A 85 -10.82 -0.62 -6.00
N GLU A 86 -9.71 -0.57 -6.75
CA GLU A 86 -8.37 -0.45 -6.18
C GLU A 86 -8.25 0.77 -5.25
N GLU A 87 -8.69 1.94 -5.72
CA GLU A 87 -8.65 3.18 -4.93
C GLU A 87 -9.54 3.06 -3.68
N VAL A 88 -10.72 2.46 -3.80
CA VAL A 88 -11.59 2.18 -2.64
C VAL A 88 -10.86 1.30 -1.61
N TYR A 89 -10.11 0.29 -2.04
CA TYR A 89 -9.31 -0.55 -1.16
C TYR A 89 -8.13 0.21 -0.53
N ARG A 90 -7.44 1.08 -1.28
CA ARG A 90 -6.38 1.95 -0.74
C ARG A 90 -6.92 2.86 0.37
N VAL A 91 -8.09 3.44 0.18
CA VAL A 91 -8.77 4.25 1.19
C VAL A 91 -9.21 3.39 2.39
N ALA A 92 -9.76 2.19 2.15
CA ALA A 92 -10.20 1.28 3.19
C ALA A 92 -9.05 0.81 4.10
N LEU A 93 -7.88 0.56 3.51
CA LEU A 93 -6.64 0.14 4.18
C LEU A 93 -5.80 1.31 4.70
N TRP A 94 -6.27 2.54 4.53
CA TRP A 94 -5.54 3.76 4.89
C TRP A 94 -4.10 3.79 4.35
N ALA A 95 -3.94 3.51 3.04
CA ALA A 95 -2.63 3.44 2.39
C ALA A 95 -1.74 4.68 2.61
N SER A 96 -2.35 5.86 2.73
CA SER A 96 -1.64 7.13 2.99
C SER A 96 -1.31 7.41 4.47
N GLN A 97 -1.80 6.60 5.41
CA GLN A 97 -1.60 6.77 6.85
C GLN A 97 -1.00 5.49 7.44
N PRO A 98 0.35 5.38 7.46
CA PRO A 98 1.05 4.21 7.98
C PRO A 98 0.57 3.83 9.39
N LYS A 99 0.49 2.52 9.66
CA LYS A 99 0.07 1.89 10.92
C LYS A 99 -1.38 2.07 11.34
N LYS A 100 -2.11 3.07 10.81
CA LYS A 100 -3.49 3.35 11.22
C LYS A 100 -4.42 2.13 11.09
N PHE A 101 -4.28 1.37 10.00
CA PHE A 101 -5.08 0.15 9.80
C PHE A 101 -4.69 -0.95 10.78
N GLN A 102 -3.39 -1.12 11.00
CA GLN A 102 -2.88 -2.09 11.96
C GLN A 102 -3.34 -1.75 13.40
N ASP A 103 -3.39 -0.48 13.76
CA ASP A 103 -3.87 -0.03 15.08
C ASP A 103 -5.37 -0.31 15.27
N GLU A 104 -6.19 -0.08 14.24
CA GLU A 104 -7.61 -0.45 14.26
C GLU A 104 -7.79 -1.97 14.33
N LEU A 105 -7.03 -2.72 13.54
CA LEU A 105 -7.06 -4.18 13.57
C LEU A 105 -6.64 -4.71 14.95
N ASN A 106 -5.61 -4.14 15.58
CA ASN A 106 -5.21 -4.46 16.94
C ASN A 106 -6.37 -4.30 17.94
N ARG A 107 -7.15 -3.20 17.85
CA ARG A 107 -8.32 -3.00 18.69
C ARG A 107 -9.36 -4.10 18.47
N GLN A 108 -9.69 -4.40 17.22
CA GLN A 108 -10.68 -5.43 16.88
C GLN A 108 -10.24 -6.83 17.33
N LEU A 109 -8.95 -7.15 17.24
CA LEU A 109 -8.40 -8.41 17.72
C LEU A 109 -8.49 -8.52 19.24
N ALA A 110 -8.15 -7.45 19.96
CA ALA A 110 -8.27 -7.38 21.42
C ALA A 110 -9.74 -7.55 21.88
N ASP A 111 -10.68 -6.91 21.19
CA ASP A 111 -12.13 -7.03 21.46
C ASP A 111 -12.64 -8.47 21.24
N ASN A 112 -11.96 -9.26 20.42
CA ASN A 112 -12.24 -10.68 20.18
C ASN A 112 -11.32 -11.62 20.98
N TYR A 113 -10.57 -11.08 21.95
CA TYR A 113 -9.62 -11.81 22.81
C TYR A 113 -8.51 -12.56 22.05
N ILE A 114 -8.18 -12.13 20.83
CA ILE A 114 -7.09 -12.68 20.02
C ILE A 114 -5.82 -11.90 20.34
N ASN A 115 -4.85 -12.55 20.98
CA ASN A 115 -3.60 -11.94 21.39
C ASN A 115 -2.46 -12.34 20.43
N LEU A 116 -1.94 -11.37 19.68
CA LEU A 116 -0.75 -11.54 18.84
C LEU A 116 0.52 -11.06 19.57
N PRO A 117 1.72 -11.55 19.20
CA PRO A 117 2.98 -11.11 19.81
C PRO A 117 3.22 -9.61 19.58
N ARG A 118 3.88 -8.91 20.51
CA ARG A 118 4.04 -7.43 20.44
C ARG A 118 4.70 -6.92 19.14
N ASN A 119 5.50 -7.75 18.49
CA ASN A 119 6.24 -7.43 17.26
C ASN A 119 5.60 -8.01 16.00
N TRP A 120 4.32 -8.41 16.07
CA TRP A 120 3.61 -8.93 14.92
C TRP A 120 3.45 -7.87 13.82
N GLN A 121 3.40 -8.30 12.57
CA GLN A 121 3.38 -7.42 11.42
C GLN A 121 2.12 -7.62 10.57
N PHE A 122 1.51 -6.52 10.15
CA PHE A 122 0.42 -6.51 9.18
C PHE A 122 0.89 -5.91 7.86
N THR A 123 0.61 -6.61 6.78
CA THR A 123 1.05 -6.26 5.44
C THR A 123 -0.10 -6.51 4.47
N TYR A 124 -0.14 -5.78 3.35
CA TYR A 124 -1.15 -6.02 2.33
C TYR A 124 -0.60 -5.84 0.92
N SER A 125 -1.29 -6.43 -0.05
CA SER A 125 -1.01 -6.31 -1.49
C SER A 125 -2.33 -6.28 -2.26
N LEU A 126 -2.45 -5.34 -3.19
CA LEU A 126 -3.57 -5.24 -4.13
C LEU A 126 -3.13 -5.86 -5.44
N LEU A 127 -3.90 -6.80 -5.97
CA LEU A 127 -3.57 -7.60 -7.14
C LEU A 127 -4.65 -7.44 -8.20
N ALA A 128 -4.25 -7.26 -9.46
CA ALA A 128 -5.20 -7.14 -10.58
C ALA A 128 -5.73 -8.51 -11.07
N ASP A 129 -4.98 -9.58 -10.82
CA ASP A 129 -5.24 -10.91 -11.37
C ASP A 129 -5.87 -11.85 -10.33
N GLU A 130 -5.08 -12.74 -9.73
CA GLU A 130 -5.55 -13.81 -8.85
C GLU A 130 -4.90 -13.78 -7.47
N LEU A 131 -5.58 -14.39 -6.48
CA LEU A 131 -5.04 -14.56 -5.15
C LEU A 131 -3.90 -15.59 -5.14
N PRO A 132 -2.81 -15.35 -4.39
CA PRO A 132 -1.70 -16.29 -4.28
C PRO A 132 -2.14 -17.71 -3.91
N THR A 133 -1.54 -18.73 -4.53
CA THR A 133 -1.93 -20.13 -4.32
C THR A 133 -1.75 -20.61 -2.88
N ASP A 134 -0.84 -19.98 -2.16
CA ASP A 134 -0.39 -20.27 -0.80
C ASP A 134 -1.13 -19.50 0.31
N CYS A 135 -2.19 -18.76 -0.02
CA CYS A 135 -3.04 -18.11 0.99
C CYS A 135 -3.58 -19.13 2.01
N THR A 136 -3.38 -18.86 3.31
CA THR A 136 -3.86 -19.72 4.40
C THR A 136 -5.38 -19.75 4.48
N TYR A 137 -6.02 -18.60 4.26
CA TYR A 137 -7.46 -18.46 4.20
C TYR A 137 -7.86 -17.65 2.98
N ARG A 138 -9.02 -17.98 2.40
CA ARG A 138 -9.61 -17.26 1.28
C ARG A 138 -11.09 -17.03 1.50
N ASP A 139 -11.59 -15.91 1.02
CA ASP A 139 -13.01 -15.58 0.95
C ASP A 139 -13.26 -14.59 -0.19
N GLY A 140 -13.85 -15.07 -1.28
CA GLY A 140 -14.03 -14.29 -2.50
C GLY A 140 -12.72 -13.71 -3.02
N ASN A 141 -12.64 -12.37 -3.08
CA ASN A 141 -11.47 -11.62 -3.54
C ASN A 141 -10.45 -11.30 -2.44
N LEU A 142 -10.63 -11.84 -1.23
CA LEU A 142 -9.72 -11.65 -0.10
C LEU A 142 -8.93 -12.94 0.19
N GLY A 143 -7.62 -12.81 0.32
CA GLY A 143 -6.70 -13.83 0.78
C GLY A 143 -5.98 -13.38 2.04
N LEU A 144 -5.82 -14.27 3.02
CA LEU A 144 -5.01 -14.04 4.20
C LEU A 144 -3.95 -15.13 4.32
N THR A 145 -2.69 -14.74 4.28
CA THR A 145 -1.56 -15.62 4.60
C THR A 145 -1.16 -15.37 6.04
N VAL A 146 -1.13 -16.44 6.83
CA VAL A 146 -0.75 -16.42 8.24
C VAL A 146 0.58 -17.15 8.38
N ILE A 147 1.58 -16.41 8.84
CA ILE A 147 2.92 -16.94 9.10
C ILE A 147 3.11 -16.96 10.61
N ASP A 148 3.32 -18.16 11.14
CA ASP A 148 3.66 -18.41 12.54
C ASP A 148 5.17 -18.67 12.68
N GLN A 149 5.68 -18.80 13.90
CA GLN A 149 7.11 -19.04 14.16
C GLN A 149 7.59 -20.43 13.70
N THR A 150 6.67 -21.36 13.44
CA THR A 150 6.98 -22.75 13.08
C THR A 150 7.03 -22.97 11.57
N LYS A 151 6.37 -22.11 10.79
CA LYS A 151 6.52 -22.01 9.35
C LYS A 151 7.60 -20.99 9.02
N PRO A 152 8.82 -21.41 8.63
CA PRO A 152 9.78 -20.46 8.11
C PRO A 152 9.14 -19.73 6.92
N ALA A 153 9.27 -18.40 6.90
CA ALA A 153 9.12 -17.66 5.67
C ALA A 153 10.00 -18.35 4.60
N GLY A 154 9.55 -18.40 3.34
CA GLY A 154 10.27 -19.10 2.27
C GLY A 154 11.76 -18.74 2.19
N ALA A 155 12.52 -19.48 1.38
CA ALA A 155 13.92 -19.12 1.17
C ALA A 155 14.02 -17.65 0.74
N PRO A 156 14.89 -16.83 1.39
CA PRO A 156 14.94 -15.40 1.15
C PRO A 156 15.21 -15.11 -0.33
N ILE A 157 14.41 -14.21 -0.90
CA ILE A 157 14.52 -13.81 -2.30
C ILE A 157 15.76 -12.93 -2.44
N ARG A 158 16.66 -13.32 -3.34
CA ARG A 158 17.81 -12.49 -3.72
C ARG A 158 17.42 -11.59 -4.88
N ALA A 159 18.04 -10.42 -4.95
CA ALA A 159 17.86 -9.49 -6.05
C ALA A 159 19.20 -8.91 -6.49
N LYS A 160 19.20 -8.19 -7.61
CA LYS A 160 20.34 -7.39 -8.05
C LYS A 160 19.87 -6.01 -8.54
N LEU A 161 20.76 -5.03 -8.42
CA LEU A 161 20.59 -3.70 -8.98
C LEU A 161 21.63 -3.43 -10.05
N ILE A 162 21.20 -2.81 -11.15
CA ILE A 162 22.05 -2.47 -12.29
C ILE A 162 21.81 -1.01 -12.66
N ALA A 163 22.87 -0.22 -12.84
CA ALA A 163 22.72 1.15 -13.34
C ALA A 163 22.42 1.13 -14.84
N LEU A 164 21.23 1.61 -15.24
CA LEU A 164 20.86 1.85 -16.63
C LEU A 164 21.35 3.21 -17.11
N VAL A 165 21.25 4.21 -16.24
CA VAL A 165 21.72 5.59 -16.47
C VAL A 165 22.46 6.05 -15.23
N GLY A 166 23.59 6.74 -15.41
CA GLY A 166 24.53 7.07 -14.35
C GLY A 166 25.63 6.02 -14.21
N GLN A 167 26.63 6.34 -13.38
CA GLN A 167 27.77 5.46 -13.15
C GLN A 167 27.89 5.10 -11.66
N THR A 168 27.76 3.81 -11.38
CA THR A 168 28.04 3.24 -10.07
C THR A 168 29.46 2.67 -10.00
N GLU A 169 29.97 2.46 -8.79
CA GLU A 169 31.26 1.84 -8.56
C GLU A 169 31.32 0.39 -9.07
N GLN A 170 30.25 -0.38 -8.88
CA GLN A 170 30.11 -1.75 -9.37
C GLN A 170 29.11 -1.78 -10.53
N ALA A 171 29.28 -2.72 -11.46
CA ALA A 171 28.36 -2.90 -12.59
C ALA A 171 27.00 -3.43 -12.14
N ASP A 172 27.00 -4.34 -11.18
CA ASP A 172 25.83 -4.93 -10.56
C ASP A 172 26.03 -5.07 -9.04
N TYR A 173 24.96 -4.87 -8.28
CA TYR A 173 24.96 -5.01 -6.82
C TYR A 173 24.01 -6.13 -6.43
N VAL A 174 24.53 -7.20 -5.86
CA VAL A 174 23.70 -8.31 -5.38
C VAL A 174 23.16 -7.98 -3.99
N LEU A 175 21.84 -7.99 -3.89
CA LEU A 175 21.11 -7.88 -2.63
C LEU A 175 20.86 -9.29 -2.11
N ASP A 176 21.56 -9.65 -1.03
CA ASP A 176 21.42 -10.95 -0.37
C ASP A 176 20.92 -10.76 1.07
N PRO A 177 19.66 -11.09 1.37
CA PRO A 177 19.11 -10.92 2.72
C PRO A 177 19.81 -11.78 3.76
N ALA A 178 20.48 -12.87 3.36
CA ALA A 178 21.28 -13.69 4.26
C ALA A 178 22.54 -12.97 4.76
N GLN A 179 23.03 -11.96 4.02
CA GLN A 179 24.19 -11.16 4.38
C GLN A 179 23.81 -9.83 5.01
N LYS A 180 22.84 -9.14 4.40
CA LYS A 180 22.42 -7.80 4.81
C LYS A 180 20.99 -7.55 4.38
N THR A 181 20.19 -6.96 5.26
CA THR A 181 18.78 -6.65 4.97
C THR A 181 18.53 -5.19 4.61
N SER A 182 19.55 -4.32 4.66
CA SER A 182 19.41 -2.88 4.37
C SER A 182 20.60 -2.37 3.57
N PHE A 183 20.32 -1.78 2.41
CA PHE A 183 21.31 -1.33 1.44
C PHE A 183 21.14 0.17 1.18
N CYS A 184 22.09 0.97 1.62
CA CYS A 184 22.08 2.42 1.49
C CYS A 184 22.52 2.83 0.08
N ILE A 185 21.77 3.72 -0.55
CA ILE A 185 22.06 4.29 -1.87
C ILE A 185 22.47 5.76 -1.71
N GLY A 186 23.53 6.16 -2.39
CA GLY A 186 23.90 7.56 -2.50
C GLY A 186 25.15 7.79 -3.32
N ARG A 187 25.47 9.07 -3.52
CA ARG A 187 26.72 9.48 -4.15
C ARG A 187 27.86 9.51 -3.12
N GLY A 188 28.99 8.89 -3.48
CA GLY A 188 30.15 8.70 -2.62
C GLY A 188 29.96 7.63 -1.53
N HIS A 189 31.08 7.10 -1.05
CA HIS A 189 31.11 5.98 -0.10
C HIS A 189 30.55 6.32 1.27
N SER A 190 30.79 7.53 1.76
CA SER A 190 30.33 7.93 3.08
C SER A 190 29.86 9.38 3.10
N THR A 191 28.90 9.64 3.97
CA THR A 191 28.40 10.98 4.25
C THR A 191 28.12 11.13 5.72
N GLN A 192 28.26 12.35 6.22
CA GLN A 192 27.78 12.69 7.55
C GLN A 192 26.29 13.05 7.45
N THR A 193 25.47 12.43 8.29
CA THR A 193 24.05 12.78 8.42
C THR A 193 23.91 14.10 9.17
N SER A 194 22.70 14.70 9.14
CA SER A 194 22.38 15.90 9.92
C SER A 194 22.58 15.73 11.44
N SER A 195 22.56 14.49 11.93
CA SER A 195 22.85 14.13 13.33
C SER A 195 24.34 13.97 13.65
N GLY A 196 25.22 14.21 12.69
CA GLY A 196 26.67 14.05 12.84
C GLY A 196 27.16 12.61 12.73
N ARG A 197 26.27 11.63 12.50
CA ARG A 197 26.65 10.22 12.33
C ARG A 197 27.18 9.97 10.92
N VAL A 198 28.14 9.07 10.79
CA VAL A 198 28.62 8.62 9.49
C VAL A 198 27.67 7.56 8.95
N ARG A 199 27.19 7.76 7.73
CA ARG A 199 26.47 6.78 6.91
C ARG A 199 27.40 6.30 5.81
N THR A 200 27.46 4.99 5.62
CA THR A 200 28.14 4.35 4.49
C THR A 200 27.09 3.93 3.47
N ASN A 201 27.32 4.24 2.20
CA ASN A 201 26.49 3.77 1.10
C ASN A 201 27.01 2.42 0.60
N ASP A 202 26.10 1.49 0.35
CA ASP A 202 26.40 0.17 -0.21
C ASP A 202 26.33 0.19 -1.74
N ILE A 203 25.41 0.98 -2.27
CA ILE A 203 25.22 1.23 -3.69
C ILE A 203 25.70 2.65 -3.95
N VAL A 204 26.87 2.76 -4.54
CA VAL A 204 27.64 4.01 -4.61
C VAL A 204 27.65 4.53 -6.04
N PHE A 205 27.07 5.72 -6.21
CA PHE A 205 27.31 6.53 -7.41
C PHE A 205 28.63 7.26 -7.26
N LEU A 206 29.48 7.17 -8.28
CA LEU A 206 30.80 7.80 -8.29
C LEU A 206 30.67 9.33 -8.35
N ASN A 207 31.55 10.02 -7.64
CA ASN A 207 31.81 11.44 -7.79
C ASN A 207 32.77 11.68 -8.97
N ASP A 208 32.76 12.91 -9.47
CA ASP A 208 33.62 13.34 -10.57
C ASP A 208 35.13 13.19 -10.27
N ASP A 209 35.51 13.19 -8.99
CA ASP A 209 36.87 13.00 -8.49
C ASP A 209 37.20 11.55 -8.09
N ASP A 210 36.24 10.62 -8.16
CA ASP A 210 36.48 9.22 -7.85
C ASP A 210 37.26 8.50 -8.97
N ALA A 211 38.10 7.56 -8.57
CA ALA A 211 38.86 6.76 -9.51
C ALA A 211 37.92 5.94 -10.41
N GLY A 212 38.13 6.02 -11.73
CA GLY A 212 37.30 5.31 -12.71
C GLY A 212 36.02 6.04 -13.11
N PHE A 213 35.79 7.27 -12.64
CA PHE A 213 34.70 8.11 -13.14
C PHE A 213 34.86 8.41 -14.63
N ASP A 214 33.79 8.18 -15.39
CA ASP A 214 33.63 8.48 -16.80
C ASP A 214 32.64 9.65 -16.94
N PRO A 215 33.09 10.84 -17.39
CA PRO A 215 32.23 12.02 -17.49
C PRO A 215 31.02 11.86 -18.40
N GLN A 216 31.04 10.94 -19.37
CA GLN A 216 29.89 10.68 -20.24
C GLN A 216 28.86 9.79 -19.56
N ARG A 217 29.32 8.74 -18.86
CA ARG A 217 28.43 7.81 -18.16
C ARG A 217 27.89 8.38 -16.85
N GLY A 218 28.71 9.17 -16.14
CA GLY A 218 28.43 9.73 -14.83
C GLY A 218 27.81 11.12 -14.84
N VAL A 219 27.47 11.69 -16.00
CA VAL A 219 26.98 13.09 -16.13
C VAL A 219 25.82 13.43 -15.18
N GLY A 220 24.93 12.48 -14.91
CA GLY A 220 23.76 12.65 -14.03
C GLY A 220 24.02 12.36 -12.55
N ASN A 221 25.20 11.80 -12.19
CA ASN A 221 25.48 11.38 -10.81
C ASN A 221 25.38 12.53 -9.80
N GLY A 222 25.66 13.77 -10.23
CA GLY A 222 25.55 14.96 -9.40
C GLY A 222 24.15 15.19 -8.82
N ALA A 223 23.09 14.75 -9.51
CA ALA A 223 21.70 14.80 -9.05
C ALA A 223 21.40 13.79 -7.93
N VAL A 224 22.27 12.80 -7.74
CA VAL A 224 22.13 11.84 -6.64
C VAL A 224 22.71 12.45 -5.36
N SER A 225 21.85 12.70 -4.38
CA SER A 225 22.26 13.03 -3.02
C SER A 225 23.18 11.97 -2.39
N ARG A 226 24.06 12.40 -1.48
CA ARG A 226 24.94 11.49 -0.72
C ARG A 226 24.19 10.53 0.21
N SER A 227 22.94 10.84 0.55
CA SER A 227 22.05 9.98 1.35
C SER A 227 20.68 9.99 0.68
N HIS A 228 20.55 9.28 -0.44
CA HIS A 228 19.40 9.42 -1.33
C HIS A 228 18.24 8.51 -0.93
N ALA A 229 18.50 7.21 -0.81
CA ALA A 229 17.49 6.21 -0.55
C ALA A 229 18.12 4.98 0.11
N THR A 230 17.28 4.07 0.59
CA THR A 230 17.68 2.80 1.18
C THR A 230 16.75 1.70 0.65
N ILE A 231 17.29 0.61 0.14
CA ILE A 231 16.51 -0.59 -0.16
C ILE A 231 16.58 -1.53 1.06
N ARG A 232 15.43 -2.01 1.51
CA ARG A 232 15.32 -2.91 2.66
C ARG A 232 14.59 -4.18 2.26
N TYR A 233 15.13 -5.32 2.68
CA TYR A 233 14.42 -6.59 2.63
C TYR A 233 13.52 -6.72 3.85
N ASP A 234 12.24 -6.99 3.60
CA ASP A 234 11.27 -7.35 4.62
C ASP A 234 11.15 -8.88 4.64
N GLU A 235 11.72 -9.51 5.68
CA GLU A 235 11.69 -10.97 5.85
C GLU A 235 10.28 -11.52 6.02
N ALA A 236 9.37 -10.74 6.59
CA ALA A 236 7.99 -11.15 6.82
C ALA A 236 7.19 -11.14 5.51
N GLN A 237 7.46 -10.16 4.64
CA GLN A 237 6.82 -10.02 3.32
C GLN A 237 7.58 -10.74 2.21
N GLN A 238 8.78 -11.23 2.49
CA GLN A 238 9.71 -11.80 1.52
C GLN A 238 9.90 -10.90 0.29
N ARG A 239 10.02 -9.58 0.50
CA ARG A 239 10.12 -8.60 -0.59
C ARG A 239 11.06 -7.45 -0.26
N TYR A 240 11.54 -6.80 -1.31
CA TYR A 240 12.31 -5.57 -1.18
C TYR A 240 11.40 -4.35 -1.19
N THR A 241 11.81 -3.33 -0.45
CA THR A 241 11.09 -2.06 -0.33
C THR A 241 12.10 -0.92 -0.43
N LEU A 242 11.81 0.08 -1.26
CA LEU A 242 12.55 1.33 -1.33
C LEU A 242 12.04 2.28 -0.23
N LEU A 243 12.95 2.85 0.54
CA LEU A 243 12.69 3.95 1.46
C LEU A 243 13.47 5.16 0.99
N VAL A 244 12.78 6.28 0.82
CA VAL A 244 13.44 7.53 0.41
C VAL A 244 13.98 8.24 1.64
N ASP A 245 15.28 8.50 1.62
CA ASP A 245 15.97 9.21 2.67
C ASP A 245 15.84 10.72 2.46
N GLN A 246 16.18 11.51 3.47
CA GLN A 246 16.06 12.97 3.42
C GLN A 246 16.65 13.60 2.15
N GLY A 247 17.77 13.07 1.65
CA GLY A 247 18.42 13.55 0.45
C GLY A 247 17.68 13.27 -0.85
N GLY A 248 16.84 12.25 -0.92
CA GLY A 248 16.04 11.89 -2.11
C GLY A 248 14.66 12.52 -2.18
N LEU A 249 14.25 13.24 -1.12
CA LEU A 249 12.95 13.91 -1.04
C LEU A 249 12.93 15.24 -1.81
N PRO A 250 11.76 15.68 -2.29
CA PRO A 250 11.56 17.01 -2.91
C PRO A 250 12.02 18.19 -2.06
N ALA A 251 11.93 18.07 -0.73
CA ALA A 251 12.41 19.10 0.19
C ALA A 251 13.92 19.39 0.07
N SER A 252 14.70 18.42 -0.41
CA SER A 252 16.14 18.56 -0.68
C SER A 252 16.44 18.95 -2.13
N GLY A 253 15.42 19.29 -2.93
CA GLY A 253 15.56 19.61 -4.36
C GLY A 253 15.68 18.40 -5.27
N ASN A 254 15.56 17.18 -4.74
CA ASN A 254 15.66 15.93 -5.50
C ASN A 254 14.29 15.28 -5.70
N LYS A 255 14.22 14.33 -6.62
CA LYS A 255 13.02 13.53 -6.87
C LYS A 255 13.40 12.06 -6.95
N THR A 256 12.59 11.21 -6.33
CA THR A 256 12.71 9.76 -6.46
C THR A 256 11.41 9.22 -7.05
N LYS A 257 11.51 8.37 -8.06
CA LYS A 257 10.36 7.71 -8.69
C LYS A 257 10.66 6.25 -8.93
N ILE A 258 9.60 5.46 -8.97
CA ILE A 258 9.62 4.06 -9.39
C ILE A 258 8.78 3.97 -10.66
N LEU A 259 9.40 3.49 -11.73
CA LEU A 259 8.72 3.16 -12.97
C LEU A 259 8.54 1.65 -13.00
N HIS A 260 7.29 1.21 -12.96
CA HIS A 260 6.95 -0.20 -12.93
C HIS A 260 6.95 -0.81 -14.35
N PRO A 261 7.08 -2.14 -14.49
CA PRO A 261 7.04 -2.82 -15.79
C PRO A 261 5.77 -2.57 -16.60
N ASP A 262 4.66 -2.24 -15.95
CA ASP A 262 3.38 -1.89 -16.58
C ASP A 262 3.32 -0.42 -17.07
N ASN A 263 4.44 0.31 -16.96
CA ASN A 263 4.59 1.75 -17.25
C ASN A 263 3.87 2.69 -16.29
N SER A 264 3.33 2.20 -15.17
CA SER A 264 2.87 3.07 -14.09
C SER A 264 4.06 3.72 -13.39
N ILE A 265 3.84 4.93 -12.85
CA ILE A 265 4.88 5.71 -12.18
C ILE A 265 4.42 6.02 -10.76
N GLU A 266 5.14 5.51 -9.79
CA GLU A 266 4.96 5.83 -8.38
C GLU A 266 5.98 6.90 -7.95
N ARG A 267 5.51 7.98 -7.31
CA ARG A 267 6.38 9.01 -6.74
C ARG A 267 6.72 8.65 -5.31
N ALA A 268 8.01 8.51 -5.05
CA ALA A 268 8.51 8.19 -3.73
C ALA A 268 8.92 9.48 -3.00
N ASP A 269 7.93 10.23 -2.51
CA ASP A 269 8.10 11.59 -1.96
C ASP A 269 7.73 11.72 -0.48
N ILE A 270 7.34 10.62 0.18
CA ILE A 270 6.95 10.60 1.59
C ILE A 270 8.07 9.98 2.44
N SER A 271 8.63 10.79 3.35
CA SER A 271 9.65 10.34 4.29
C SER A 271 9.15 9.17 5.15
N GLY A 272 9.90 8.08 5.18
CA GLY A 272 9.60 6.90 6.00
C GLY A 272 8.49 5.99 5.46
N MET A 273 7.88 6.34 4.32
CA MET A 273 7.04 5.41 3.56
C MET A 273 7.93 4.41 2.83
N GLY A 274 7.54 3.14 2.86
CA GLY A 274 8.18 2.09 2.11
C GLY A 274 7.40 1.80 0.83
N TYR A 275 8.10 1.79 -0.30
CA TYR A 275 7.57 1.52 -1.62
C TYR A 275 8.03 0.14 -2.09
N PRO A 276 7.15 -0.87 -2.17
CA PRO A 276 7.54 -2.23 -2.56
C PRO A 276 8.15 -2.26 -3.96
N LEU A 277 9.22 -3.02 -4.14
CA LEU A 277 9.85 -3.24 -5.44
C LEU A 277 9.43 -4.59 -6.02
N VAL A 278 9.17 -4.61 -7.32
CA VAL A 278 8.89 -5.82 -8.11
C VAL A 278 9.93 -6.03 -9.21
N ASP A 279 10.08 -7.28 -9.67
CA ASP A 279 11.01 -7.63 -10.74
C ASP A 279 10.80 -6.75 -11.98
N GLY A 280 11.85 -6.07 -12.44
CA GLY A 280 11.83 -5.16 -13.57
C GLY A 280 11.56 -3.69 -13.25
N ASP A 281 11.33 -3.33 -11.97
CA ASP A 281 11.19 -1.93 -11.57
C ASP A 281 12.44 -1.10 -11.91
N GLN A 282 12.22 0.13 -12.38
CA GLN A 282 13.27 1.12 -12.57
C GLN A 282 13.14 2.24 -11.55
N VAL A 283 14.18 2.44 -10.74
CA VAL A 283 14.24 3.49 -9.72
C VAL A 283 14.99 4.69 -10.27
N GLU A 284 14.26 5.78 -10.55
CA GLU A 284 14.82 7.07 -10.93
C GLU A 284 15.25 7.86 -9.69
N LEU A 285 16.51 8.27 -9.63
CA LEU A 285 17.11 9.02 -8.53
C LEU A 285 17.57 10.40 -9.02
N GLY A 286 17.14 11.47 -8.35
CA GLY A 286 17.48 12.85 -8.71
C GLY A 286 16.90 13.32 -10.05
N GLY A 287 16.30 12.43 -10.84
CA GLY A 287 15.79 12.73 -12.18
C GLY A 287 16.72 12.50 -13.34
N GLU A 288 17.95 12.06 -13.07
CA GLU A 288 19.00 11.96 -14.09
C GLU A 288 19.67 10.58 -14.12
N VAL A 289 19.37 9.74 -13.13
CA VAL A 289 20.00 8.46 -12.91
C VAL A 289 18.94 7.40 -12.68
N THR A 290 19.17 6.20 -13.20
CA THR A 290 18.20 5.11 -13.15
C THR A 290 18.87 3.79 -12.80
N LEU A 291 18.35 3.11 -11.78
CA LEU A 291 18.70 1.75 -11.41
C LEU A 291 17.58 0.78 -11.85
N LEU A 292 17.93 -0.36 -12.43
CA LEU A 292 17.03 -1.49 -12.65
C LEU A 292 17.11 -2.45 -11.47
N PHE A 293 15.96 -2.86 -10.95
CA PHE A 293 15.83 -3.89 -9.94
C PHE A 293 15.36 -5.21 -10.58
N GLU A 294 16.10 -6.29 -10.37
CA GLU A 294 15.76 -7.62 -10.87
C GLU A 294 15.82 -8.66 -9.74
N ILE A 295 14.82 -9.52 -9.66
CA ILE A 295 14.85 -10.69 -8.77
C ILE A 295 15.77 -11.75 -9.37
N MET A 296 16.66 -12.30 -8.57
CA MET A 296 17.53 -13.40 -8.96
C MET A 296 16.77 -14.72 -8.81
N LYS A 297 16.53 -15.39 -9.94
CA LYS A 297 15.84 -16.68 -10.04
C LYS A 297 16.81 -17.84 -9.89
#